data_AF-A0A536V181-F1
#
_entry.id   AF-A0A536V181-F1
#
_cell.length_a   1.000
_cell.length_b   1.000
_cell.length_c   1.000
_cell.angle_alpha   90.00
_cell.angle_beta   90.00
_cell.angle_gamma   90.00
#
_symmetry.space_group_name_H-M   'P 1'
#
loop_
_entity.id
_entity.type
_entity.pdbx_description
1 polymer ?
#
loop_
_entity_poly.entity_id
_entity_poly.type
_entity_poly.pdbx_seq_one_letter_code
_entity_poly.pdbx_strand_id
1 'polypeptide(L)'
;MILAAMPRLARSQILTGYASLARSLGLSPERLAKRVDLDLSTLNDLDSRISTSAFAELLERSAEAAKAEDFGLRLAESRDLGILGPIGIVIHQEPDLRSALRSLIRYLPVHNESLVLRLEEERGIAVLSLDVRSSGRETLRQVTELSLGAFFRILSRLAGPRWKPHRVCFEHKAPRHVVTHRSFFRCRV
;
A
#
# COMPACT_ATOMS: atom_id res chain seq x y z
N MET A 1 -12.49 -24.74 20.27
CA MET A 1 -13.01 -24.32 18.95
C MET A 1 -12.46 -22.92 18.69
N ILE A 2 -11.31 -22.83 18.01
CA ILE A 2 -10.69 -21.53 17.70
C ILE A 2 -11.53 -20.92 16.57
N LEU A 3 -12.20 -19.79 16.81
CA LEU A 3 -12.77 -19.02 15.70
C LEU A 3 -11.61 -18.69 14.75
N ALA A 4 -11.64 -19.24 13.53
CA ALA A 4 -10.82 -18.70 12.46
C ALA A 4 -11.18 -17.22 12.34
N ALA A 5 -10.22 -16.33 12.61
CA ALA A 5 -10.44 -14.89 12.42
C ALA A 5 -10.93 -14.67 10.99
N MET A 6 -12.03 -13.94 10.81
CA MET A 6 -12.55 -13.65 9.47
C MET A 6 -11.46 -12.95 8.65
N PRO A 7 -11.23 -13.36 7.39
CA PRO A 7 -10.19 -12.79 6.56
C PRO A 7 -10.50 -11.31 6.31
N ARG A 8 -9.49 -10.46 6.49
CA ARG A 8 -9.60 -9.02 6.20
C ARG A 8 -9.65 -8.79 4.70
N LEU A 9 -10.58 -7.95 4.26
CA LEU A 9 -10.81 -7.66 2.85
C LEU A 9 -10.38 -6.24 2.46
N ALA A 10 -10.08 -6.06 1.19
CA ALA A 10 -9.86 -4.75 0.57
C ALA A 10 -10.50 -4.72 -0.82
N ARG A 11 -10.83 -3.52 -1.31
CA ARG A 11 -11.32 -3.38 -2.70
C ARG A 11 -10.24 -3.84 -3.69
N SER A 12 -10.64 -4.48 -4.78
CA SER A 12 -9.72 -5.12 -5.75
C SER A 12 -8.71 -4.16 -6.38
N GLN A 13 -8.95 -2.84 -6.36
CA GLN A 13 -8.01 -1.84 -6.87
C GLN A 13 -6.63 -1.88 -6.19
N ILE A 14 -6.47 -2.57 -5.06
CA ILE A 14 -5.14 -2.88 -4.52
C ILE A 14 -4.28 -3.71 -5.50
N LEU A 15 -4.86 -4.40 -6.48
CA LEU A 15 -4.14 -5.09 -7.56
C LEU A 15 -3.67 -4.16 -8.69
N THR A 16 -4.10 -2.89 -8.73
CA THR A 16 -3.75 -1.96 -9.82
C THR A 16 -2.25 -1.88 -10.05
N GLY A 17 -1.82 -2.11 -11.29
CA GLY A 17 -0.41 -2.10 -11.70
C GLY A 17 0.35 -3.41 -11.48
N TYR A 18 -0.18 -4.35 -10.68
CA TYR A 18 0.52 -5.60 -10.33
C TYR A 18 0.89 -6.41 -11.57
N ALA A 19 -0.06 -6.64 -12.48
CA ALA A 19 0.19 -7.45 -13.67
C ALA A 19 1.25 -6.83 -14.59
N SER A 20 1.28 -5.49 -14.69
CA SER A 20 2.28 -4.77 -15.49
C SER A 20 3.68 -4.93 -14.88
N LEU A 21 3.81 -4.70 -13.57
CA LEU A 21 5.09 -4.83 -12.86
C LEU A 21 5.60 -6.28 -12.86
N ALA A 22 4.72 -7.25 -12.60
CA ALA A 22 5.11 -8.66 -12.60
C ALA A 22 5.66 -9.08 -13.97
N ARG A 23 5.00 -8.68 -15.06
CA ARG A 23 5.48 -8.98 -16.43
C ARG A 23 6.79 -8.27 -16.75
N SER A 24 6.97 -7.02 -16.33
CA SER A 24 8.24 -6.30 -16.55
C SER A 24 9.43 -6.95 -15.82
N LEU A 25 9.16 -7.74 -14.79
CA LEU A 25 10.14 -8.55 -14.06
C LEU A 25 10.21 -10.01 -14.55
N GLY A 26 9.60 -10.34 -15.68
CA GLY A 26 9.62 -11.68 -16.28
C GLY A 26 8.75 -12.72 -15.57
N LEU A 27 7.82 -12.30 -14.71
CA LEU A 27 6.91 -13.18 -14.01
C LEU A 27 5.61 -13.40 -14.79
N SER A 28 4.91 -14.51 -14.49
CA SER A 28 3.55 -14.77 -14.96
C SER A 28 2.53 -14.35 -13.89
N PRO A 29 1.94 -13.14 -13.95
CA PRO A 29 1.10 -12.62 -12.87
C PRO A 29 -0.13 -13.49 -12.60
N GLU A 30 -0.77 -14.03 -13.64
CA GLU A 30 -1.96 -14.87 -13.51
C GLU A 30 -1.64 -16.19 -12.79
N ARG A 31 -0.48 -16.79 -13.09
CA ARG A 31 -0.04 -18.02 -12.43
C ARG A 31 0.29 -17.78 -10.96
N LEU A 32 0.89 -16.63 -10.63
CA LEU A 32 1.21 -16.27 -9.25
C LEU A 32 -0.05 -15.92 -8.45
N ALA A 33 -0.97 -15.14 -9.01
CA ALA A 33 -2.23 -14.79 -8.36
C ALA A 33 -3.07 -16.05 -8.08
N LYS A 34 -3.17 -16.97 -9.05
CA LYS A 34 -3.90 -18.23 -8.88
C LYS A 34 -3.35 -19.13 -7.77
N ARG A 35 -2.05 -19.03 -7.45
CA ARG A 35 -1.42 -19.83 -6.36
C ARG A 35 -1.82 -19.37 -4.95
N VAL A 36 -2.36 -18.17 -4.84
CA VAL A 36 -2.86 -17.59 -3.58
C VAL A 36 -4.37 -17.32 -3.66
N ASP A 37 -5.06 -18.04 -4.55
CA ASP A 37 -6.51 -17.95 -4.74
C ASP A 37 -7.03 -16.55 -5.11
N LEU A 38 -6.20 -15.76 -5.83
CA LEU A 38 -6.59 -14.48 -6.40
C LEU A 38 -6.83 -14.59 -7.90
N ASP A 39 -7.88 -13.92 -8.37
CA ASP A 39 -8.15 -13.70 -9.78
C ASP A 39 -7.93 -12.22 -10.13
N LEU A 40 -7.03 -11.95 -11.07
CA LEU A 40 -6.73 -10.59 -11.52
C LEU A 40 -7.87 -9.96 -12.32
N SER A 41 -8.80 -10.77 -12.84
CA SER A 41 -9.99 -10.28 -13.55
C SER A 41 -10.94 -9.49 -12.64
N THR A 42 -10.83 -9.67 -11.32
CA THR A 42 -11.60 -8.92 -10.30
C THR A 42 -11.39 -7.41 -10.40
N LEU A 43 -10.28 -6.93 -10.97
CA LEU A 43 -10.08 -5.50 -11.23
C LEU A 43 -11.15 -4.88 -12.16
N ASN A 44 -11.87 -5.69 -12.96
CA ASN A 44 -12.94 -5.22 -13.82
C ASN A 44 -14.24 -4.92 -13.05
N ASP A 45 -14.38 -5.44 -11.83
CA ASP A 45 -15.49 -5.16 -10.93
C ASP A 45 -15.02 -4.20 -9.83
N LEU A 46 -15.54 -2.98 -9.86
CA LEU A 46 -15.13 -1.93 -8.94
C LEU A 46 -15.52 -2.21 -7.48
N ASP A 47 -16.57 -2.99 -7.24
CA ASP A 47 -17.07 -3.31 -5.90
C ASP A 47 -16.52 -4.63 -5.34
N SER A 48 -15.82 -5.39 -6.18
CA SER A 48 -15.16 -6.62 -5.75
C SER A 48 -14.16 -6.36 -4.63
N ARG A 49 -14.15 -7.30 -3.68
CA ARG A 49 -13.22 -7.30 -2.54
C ARG A 49 -12.41 -8.59 -2.56
N ILE A 50 -11.14 -8.48 -2.19
CA ILE A 50 -10.20 -9.60 -2.16
C ILE A 50 -9.54 -9.73 -0.80
N SER A 51 -9.03 -10.93 -0.51
CA SER A 51 -8.27 -11.19 0.71
C SER A 51 -6.97 -10.40 0.76
N THR A 52 -6.79 -9.63 1.84
CA THR A 52 -5.57 -8.85 2.07
C THR A 52 -4.36 -9.73 2.38
N SER A 53 -4.54 -10.87 3.05
CA SER A 53 -3.46 -11.82 3.31
C SER A 53 -3.01 -12.52 2.03
N ALA A 54 -3.95 -12.89 1.15
CA ALA A 54 -3.63 -13.45 -0.16
C ALA A 54 -2.87 -12.44 -1.03
N PHE A 55 -3.26 -11.16 -0.97
CA PHE A 55 -2.53 -10.11 -1.68
C PHE A 55 -1.13 -9.87 -1.08
N ALA A 56 -0.98 -9.85 0.24
CA ALA A 56 0.34 -9.74 0.86
C ALA A 56 1.24 -10.91 0.44
N GLU A 57 0.72 -12.15 0.49
CA GLU A 57 1.43 -13.35 0.05
C GLU A 57 1.81 -13.29 -1.44
N LEU A 58 0.92 -12.77 -2.29
CA LEU A 58 1.20 -12.54 -3.71
C LEU A 58 2.44 -11.66 -3.91
N LEU A 59 2.51 -10.55 -3.18
CA LEU A 59 3.62 -9.60 -3.30
C LEU A 59 4.94 -10.20 -2.81
N GLU A 60 4.92 -10.90 -1.68
CA GLU A 60 6.11 -11.56 -1.13
C GLU A 60 6.63 -12.66 -2.07
N ARG A 61 5.75 -13.54 -2.58
CA ARG A 61 6.12 -14.57 -3.56
C ARG A 61 6.65 -13.96 -4.87
N SER A 62 6.11 -12.81 -5.28
CA SER A 62 6.56 -12.11 -6.48
C SER A 62 7.94 -11.49 -6.28
N ALA A 63 8.17 -10.85 -5.13
CA ALA A 63 9.46 -10.30 -4.75
C ALA A 63 10.55 -11.40 -4.70
N GLU A 64 10.24 -12.55 -4.11
CA GLU A 64 11.13 -13.71 -4.07
C GLU A 64 11.44 -14.23 -5.47
N ALA A 65 10.41 -14.48 -6.29
CA ALA A 65 10.57 -15.01 -7.65
C ALA A 65 11.37 -14.06 -8.56
N ALA A 66 11.18 -12.74 -8.42
CA ALA A 66 11.92 -11.73 -9.17
C ALA A 66 13.28 -11.36 -8.55
N LYS A 67 13.60 -11.86 -7.35
CA LYS A 67 14.76 -11.42 -6.54
C LYS A 67 14.78 -9.89 -6.35
N ALA A 68 13.61 -9.30 -6.15
CA ALA A 68 13.40 -7.86 -6.06
C ALA A 68 12.85 -7.48 -4.68
N GLU A 69 13.74 -7.12 -3.74
CA GLU A 69 13.35 -6.74 -2.37
C GLU A 69 12.50 -5.45 -2.30
N ASP A 70 12.50 -4.64 -3.36
CA ASP A 70 11.79 -3.38 -3.52
C ASP A 70 10.49 -3.51 -4.35
N PHE A 71 9.97 -4.73 -4.55
CA PHE A 71 8.80 -5.00 -5.40
C PHE A 71 7.59 -4.14 -5.03
N GLY A 72 7.23 -4.10 -3.74
CA GLY A 72 6.11 -3.33 -3.21
C GLY A 72 6.28 -1.83 -3.46
N LEU A 73 7.51 -1.32 -3.29
CA LEU A 73 7.82 0.07 -3.55
C LEU A 73 7.74 0.42 -5.05
N ARG A 74 8.22 -0.46 -5.94
CA ARG A 74 8.03 -0.30 -7.41
C ARG A 74 6.55 -0.30 -7.77
N LEU A 75 5.76 -1.18 -7.14
CA LEU A 75 4.32 -1.23 -7.33
C LEU A 75 3.62 0.03 -6.78
N ALA A 76 4.24 0.74 -5.85
CA ALA A 76 3.71 2.00 -5.36
C ALA A 76 3.73 3.10 -6.44
N GLU A 77 4.56 2.99 -7.48
CA GLU A 77 4.62 3.96 -8.58
C GLU A 77 3.31 4.05 -9.38
N SER A 78 2.56 2.95 -9.47
CA SER A 78 1.25 2.92 -10.12
C SER A 78 0.11 3.43 -9.24
N ARG A 79 0.41 3.93 -8.03
CA ARG A 79 -0.61 4.39 -7.07
C ARG A 79 -0.83 5.88 -7.24
N ASP A 80 -2.09 6.26 -7.23
CA ASP A 80 -2.53 7.64 -7.17
C ASP A 80 -3.78 7.73 -6.27
N LEU A 81 -4.35 8.92 -6.15
CA LEU A 81 -5.54 9.13 -5.32
C LEU A 81 -6.78 8.38 -5.85
N GLY A 82 -6.83 8.08 -7.15
CA GLY A 82 -7.95 7.40 -7.80
C GLY A 82 -8.13 5.96 -7.34
N ILE A 83 -7.09 5.31 -6.80
CA ILE A 83 -7.19 3.97 -6.23
C ILE A 83 -8.20 3.87 -5.08
N LEU A 84 -8.41 4.97 -4.35
CA LEU A 84 -9.35 5.04 -3.23
C LEU A 84 -10.82 5.15 -3.70
N GLY A 85 -11.06 5.28 -5.01
CA GLY A 85 -12.40 5.44 -5.58
C GLY A 85 -13.11 6.66 -4.99
N PRO A 86 -14.38 6.54 -4.55
CA PRO A 86 -15.13 7.66 -3.96
C PRO A 86 -14.46 8.31 -2.74
N ILE A 87 -13.69 7.54 -1.95
CA ILE A 87 -12.95 8.08 -0.81
C ILE A 87 -11.90 9.10 -1.27
N GLY A 88 -11.29 8.87 -2.44
CA GLY A 88 -10.34 9.80 -3.04
C GLY A 88 -10.97 11.15 -3.38
N ILE A 89 -12.25 11.18 -3.77
CA ILE A 89 -13.00 12.41 -4.05
C ILE A 89 -13.21 13.20 -2.76
N VAL A 90 -13.66 12.54 -1.70
CA VAL A 90 -13.85 13.16 -0.38
C VAL A 90 -12.54 13.80 0.10
N ILE A 91 -11.45 13.03 0.10
CA ILE A 91 -10.12 13.51 0.50
C ILE A 91 -9.66 14.71 -0.34
N HIS A 92 -9.94 14.69 -1.65
CA HIS A 92 -9.54 15.78 -2.55
C HIS A 92 -10.32 17.08 -2.32
N GLN A 93 -11.55 16.99 -1.81
CA GLN A 93 -12.42 18.13 -1.55
C GLN A 93 -12.24 18.75 -0.16
N GLU A 94 -11.40 18.14 0.69
CA GLU A 94 -11.10 18.69 2.01
C GLU A 94 -10.37 20.04 1.90
N PRO A 95 -10.66 21.00 2.79
CA PRO A 95 -10.17 22.37 2.69
C PRO A 95 -8.65 22.51 2.93
N ASP A 96 -8.04 21.52 3.58
CA ASP A 96 -6.63 21.51 3.94
C ASP A 96 -6.10 20.08 4.12
N LEU A 97 -4.77 19.94 4.19
CA LEU A 97 -4.08 18.65 4.30
C LEU A 97 -4.42 17.90 5.60
N ARG A 98 -4.65 18.61 6.70
CA ARG A 98 -4.99 17.99 8.00
C ARG A 98 -6.40 17.39 7.93
N SER A 99 -7.34 18.10 7.34
CA SER A 99 -8.70 17.64 7.10
C SER A 99 -8.70 16.44 6.12
N ALA A 100 -7.91 16.50 5.05
CA ALA A 100 -7.66 15.38 4.14
C ALA A 100 -7.11 14.13 4.83
N LEU A 101 -6.11 14.28 5.72
CA LEU A 101 -5.55 13.19 6.51
C LEU A 101 -6.56 12.58 7.47
N ARG A 102 -7.38 13.40 8.14
CA ARG A 102 -8.44 12.92 9.04
C ARG A 102 -9.49 12.10 8.29
N SER A 103 -9.91 12.57 7.10
CA SER A 103 -10.83 11.82 6.25
C SER A 103 -10.21 10.53 5.72
N LEU A 104 -8.93 10.55 5.33
CA LEU A 104 -8.20 9.34 4.97
C LEU A 104 -8.16 8.33 6.13
N ILE A 105 -7.80 8.75 7.34
CA ILE A 105 -7.76 7.87 8.53
C ILE A 105 -9.14 7.27 8.82
N ARG A 106 -10.20 8.07 8.68
CA ARG A 106 -11.58 7.63 8.94
C ARG A 106 -12.07 6.61 7.92
N TYR A 107 -11.79 6.82 6.63
CA TYR A 107 -12.40 6.03 5.55
C TYR A 107 -11.50 4.94 4.98
N LEU A 108 -10.19 4.96 5.23
CA LEU A 108 -9.27 3.93 4.76
C LEU A 108 -9.71 2.49 5.12
N PRO A 109 -10.23 2.19 6.32
CA PRO A 109 -10.68 0.84 6.66
C PRO A 109 -11.80 0.30 5.75
N VAL A 110 -12.60 1.19 5.14
CA VAL A 110 -13.63 0.81 4.15
C VAL A 110 -12.99 0.33 2.85
N HIS A 111 -11.89 0.98 2.43
CA HIS A 111 -11.11 0.59 1.27
C HIS A 111 -10.28 -0.67 1.54
N ASN A 112 -9.64 -0.75 2.70
CA ASN A 112 -8.74 -1.84 3.08
C ASN A 112 -8.76 -2.08 4.60
N GLU A 113 -9.32 -3.21 5.02
CA GLU A 113 -9.50 -3.59 6.43
C GLU A 113 -8.19 -4.00 7.14
N SER A 114 -7.10 -4.15 6.39
CA SER A 114 -5.77 -4.47 6.93
C SER A 114 -4.96 -3.24 7.30
N LEU A 115 -5.31 -2.04 6.81
CA LEU A 115 -4.52 -0.84 7.05
C LEU A 115 -5.11 0.00 8.18
N VAL A 116 -4.27 0.41 9.12
CA VAL A 116 -4.63 1.37 10.16
C VAL A 116 -3.65 2.52 10.12
N LEU A 117 -4.17 3.73 9.93
CA LEU A 117 -3.41 4.96 10.01
C LEU A 117 -3.65 5.67 11.34
N ARG A 118 -2.59 6.24 11.90
CA ARG A 118 -2.65 7.16 13.04
C ARG A 118 -1.87 8.43 12.73
N LEU A 119 -2.44 9.57 13.09
CA LEU A 119 -1.78 10.87 12.99
C LEU A 119 -1.53 11.38 14.40
N GLU A 120 -0.26 11.58 14.71
CA GLU A 120 0.20 12.22 15.94
C GLU A 120 0.85 13.55 15.60
N GLU A 121 0.55 14.60 16.36
CA GLU A 121 1.06 15.94 16.11
C GLU A 121 1.60 16.53 17.40
N GLU A 122 2.91 16.79 17.44
CA GLU A 122 3.57 17.38 18.60
C GLU A 122 4.69 18.33 18.14
N ARG A 123 4.80 19.51 18.77
CA ARG A 123 5.90 20.48 18.58
C ARG A 123 6.19 20.82 17.10
N GLY A 124 5.14 20.97 16.29
CA GLY A 124 5.26 21.31 14.87
C GLY A 124 5.66 20.14 13.96
N ILE A 125 5.70 18.91 14.48
CA ILE A 125 5.94 17.69 13.72
C ILE A 125 4.64 16.88 13.67
N ALA A 126 4.29 16.41 12.47
CA ALA A 126 3.23 15.44 12.25
C ALA A 126 3.84 14.08 11.89
N VAL A 127 3.43 13.03 12.60
CA VAL A 127 3.83 11.64 12.35
C VAL A 127 2.60 10.87 11.90
N LEU A 128 2.65 10.37 10.66
CA LEU A 128 1.65 9.45 10.13
C LEU A 128 2.20 8.02 10.23
N SER A 129 1.65 7.25 11.16
CA SER A 129 2.02 5.85 11.40
C SER A 129 1.07 4.92 10.66
N LEU A 130 1.62 3.88 10.02
CA LEU A 130 0.87 2.84 9.34
C LEU A 130 1.11 1.50 10.04
N ASP A 131 0.02 0.88 10.51
CA ASP A 131 0.04 -0.54 10.87
C ASP A 131 -0.62 -1.36 9.77
N VAL A 132 0.03 -2.45 9.37
CA VAL A 132 -0.56 -3.48 8.52
C VAL A 132 -0.95 -4.67 9.40
N ARG A 133 -2.25 -4.89 9.53
CA ARG A 133 -2.83 -6.00 10.29
C ARG A 133 -2.92 -7.23 9.40
N SER A 134 -2.20 -8.28 9.78
CA SER A 134 -2.30 -9.60 9.17
C SER A 134 -3.04 -10.57 10.08
N SER A 135 -3.76 -11.51 9.47
CA SER A 135 -4.34 -12.69 10.12
C SER A 135 -3.53 -13.97 9.88
N GLY A 136 -2.41 -13.88 9.14
CA GLY A 136 -1.56 -15.00 8.77
C GLY A 136 -0.13 -14.88 9.29
N ARG A 137 0.78 -15.64 8.68
CA ARG A 137 2.22 -15.72 9.04
C ARG A 137 3.13 -15.09 7.99
N GLU A 138 2.55 -14.45 6.98
CA GLU A 138 3.28 -13.85 5.88
C GLU A 138 4.21 -12.73 6.35
N THR A 139 5.33 -12.58 5.64
CA THR A 139 6.13 -11.35 5.72
C THR A 139 5.28 -10.19 5.20
N LEU A 140 5.31 -9.04 5.87
CA LEU A 140 4.51 -7.87 5.50
C LEU A 140 5.34 -6.78 4.83
N ARG A 141 6.55 -7.11 4.39
CA ARG A 141 7.49 -6.13 3.87
C ARG A 141 6.91 -5.45 2.64
N GLN A 142 6.52 -6.22 1.63
CA GLN A 142 6.12 -5.67 0.34
C GLN A 142 4.80 -4.90 0.44
N VAL A 143 3.85 -5.37 1.25
CA VAL A 143 2.59 -4.65 1.47
C VAL A 143 2.80 -3.38 2.30
N THR A 144 3.70 -3.39 3.29
CA THR A 144 4.07 -2.20 4.06
C THR A 144 4.77 -1.17 3.18
N GLU A 145 5.76 -1.59 2.39
CA GLU A 145 6.47 -0.70 1.46
C GLU A 145 5.54 -0.12 0.39
N LEU A 146 4.65 -0.94 -0.17
CA LEU A 146 3.61 -0.50 -1.11
C LEU A 146 2.70 0.55 -0.48
N SER A 147 2.19 0.28 0.72
CA SER A 147 1.23 1.14 1.39
C SER A 147 1.85 2.47 1.79
N LEU A 148 3.07 2.46 2.37
CA LEU A 148 3.82 3.69 2.67
C LEU A 148 4.14 4.47 1.39
N GLY A 149 4.53 3.78 0.32
CA GLY A 149 4.77 4.42 -0.98
C GLY A 149 3.51 5.07 -1.57
N ALA A 150 2.36 4.40 -1.46
CA ALA A 150 1.07 4.94 -1.89
C ALA A 150 0.68 6.19 -1.08
N PHE A 151 0.81 6.15 0.26
CA PHE A 151 0.53 7.31 1.10
C PHE A 151 1.47 8.47 0.82
N PHE A 152 2.77 8.21 0.65
CA PHE A 152 3.72 9.26 0.25
C PHE A 152 3.30 9.96 -1.04
N ARG A 153 2.85 9.20 -2.05
CA ARG A 153 2.39 9.78 -3.33
C ARG A 153 1.09 10.57 -3.19
N ILE A 154 0.13 10.04 -2.41
CA ILE A 154 -1.11 10.75 -2.08
C ILE A 154 -0.80 12.07 -1.38
N LEU A 155 0.06 12.05 -0.35
CA LEU A 155 0.44 13.25 0.39
C LEU A 155 1.22 14.24 -0.47
N SER A 156 2.14 13.77 -1.32
CA SER A 156 2.85 14.64 -2.26
C SER A 156 1.90 15.36 -3.21
N ARG A 157 0.81 14.70 -3.63
CA ARG A 157 -0.22 15.32 -4.48
C ARG A 157 -1.07 16.33 -3.73
N LEU A 158 -1.48 16.03 -2.50
CA LEU A 158 -2.33 16.90 -1.68
C LEU A 158 -1.58 18.12 -1.12
N ALA A 159 -0.34 17.93 -0.68
CA ALA A 159 0.49 18.99 -0.09
C ALA A 159 1.21 19.85 -1.13
N GLY A 160 1.24 19.40 -2.39
CA GLY A 160 1.87 20.09 -3.51
C GLY A 160 3.38 19.86 -3.64
N PRO A 161 3.99 20.39 -4.71
CA PRO A 161 5.33 19.99 -5.17
C PRO A 161 6.49 20.41 -4.25
N ARG A 162 6.25 21.33 -3.31
CA ARG A 162 7.25 21.78 -2.33
C ARG A 162 7.31 20.91 -1.08
N TRP A 163 6.31 20.06 -0.88
CA TRP A 163 6.27 19.18 0.28
C TRP A 163 7.31 18.05 0.13
N LYS A 164 7.98 17.75 1.23
CA LYS A 164 8.82 16.56 1.38
C LYS A 164 8.71 16.04 2.82
N PRO A 165 8.70 14.71 3.02
CA PRO A 165 8.77 14.15 4.36
C PRO A 165 10.12 14.45 5.00
N HIS A 166 10.14 14.63 6.31
CA HIS A 166 11.37 14.78 7.08
C HIS A 166 12.14 13.45 7.16
N ARG A 167 11.41 12.35 7.32
CA ARG A 167 11.93 10.99 7.41
C ARG A 167 10.81 10.00 7.09
N VAL A 168 11.19 8.85 6.53
CA VAL A 168 10.35 7.65 6.46
C VAL A 168 11.05 6.55 7.24
N CYS A 169 10.30 5.79 8.05
CA CYS A 169 10.84 4.72 8.89
C CYS A 169 10.12 3.41 8.57
N PHE A 170 10.85 2.30 8.69
CA PHE A 170 10.33 0.94 8.53
C PHE A 170 10.65 0.12 9.78
N GLU A 171 9.72 -0.74 10.20
CA GLU A 171 9.94 -1.68 11.31
C GLU A 171 10.84 -2.85 10.91
N HIS A 172 10.81 -3.23 9.62
CA HIS A 172 11.65 -4.30 9.09
C HIS A 172 13.06 -3.80 8.78
N LYS A 173 14.00 -4.75 8.65
CA LYS A 173 15.39 -4.47 8.27
C LYS A 173 15.46 -3.84 6.88
N ALA A 174 16.48 -3.01 6.68
CA ALA A 174 16.78 -2.40 5.39
C ALA A 174 17.06 -3.45 4.30
N PRO A 175 16.69 -3.19 3.03
CA PRO A 175 17.10 -4.03 1.92
C PRO A 175 18.62 -4.07 1.76
N ARG A 176 19.10 -5.05 0.98
CA ARG A 176 20.49 -5.06 0.50
C ARG A 176 20.85 -3.78 -0.25
N HIS A 177 19.90 -3.21 -0.99
CA HIS A 177 20.07 -1.99 -1.78
C HIS A 177 18.98 -0.97 -1.45
N VAL A 178 19.35 0.16 -0.83
CA VAL A 178 18.43 1.23 -0.40
C VAL A 178 18.20 2.32 -1.46
N VAL A 179 18.74 2.15 -2.67
CA VAL A 179 18.73 3.18 -3.72
C VAL A 179 17.30 3.51 -4.16
N THR A 180 16.45 2.48 -4.36
CA THR A 180 15.04 2.66 -4.73
C THR A 180 14.29 3.46 -3.67
N HIS A 181 14.43 3.11 -2.37
CA HIS A 181 13.81 3.82 -1.26
C HIS A 181 14.20 5.30 -1.20
N ARG A 182 15.50 5.59 -1.31
CA ARG A 182 15.99 6.98 -1.29
C ARG A 182 15.49 7.79 -2.48
N SER A 183 15.49 7.19 -3.66
CA SER A 183 14.99 7.83 -4.89
C SER A 183 13.50 8.11 -4.80
N PHE A 184 12.73 7.15 -4.30
CA PHE A 184 11.27 7.25 -4.18
C PHE A 184 10.85 8.31 -3.16
N PHE A 185 11.34 8.23 -1.92
CA PHE A 185 10.88 9.10 -0.82
C PHE A 185 11.60 10.46 -0.76
N ARG A 186 12.75 10.60 -1.43
CA ARG A 186 13.55 11.84 -1.49
C ARG A 186 13.87 12.44 -0.11
N CYS A 187 14.03 11.58 0.89
CA CYS A 187 14.36 11.96 2.26
C CYS A 187 15.23 10.88 2.94
N ARG A 188 15.47 11.04 4.24
CA ARG A 188 16.11 10.00 5.05
C ARG A 188 15.15 8.83 5.22
N VAL A 189 15.64 7.64 4.84
CA VAL A 189 15.01 6.34 5.01
C VAL A 189 15.95 5.45 5.80
#